data_AF-A0A972AG62-F1
#
_entry.id   AF-A0A972AG62-F1
#
_cell.length_a   1.000
_cell.length_b   1.000
_cell.length_c   1.000
_cell.angle_alpha   90.00
_cell.angle_beta   90.00
_cell.angle_gamma   90.00
#
_symmetry.space_group_name_H-M   'P 1'
#
loop_
_entity.id
_entity.type
_entity.pdbx_description
1 polymer ?
#
loop_
_entity_poly.entity_id
_entity_poly.type
_entity_poly.pdbx_seq_one_letter_code
_entity_poly.pdbx_strand_id
1 'polypeptide(L)'
;MDRVKRMYYRDRNHPSVTLWSLGNEAGGYKCHDKCYSYLKSVSDIPVHYEGVIDTRRHSYDVISEMYPRHDWLRKMVSKKRGKAFTGKREVLCEYVHAMGVGPGGMEEYWDIFYSSDQFMGGFIWEWADHAVYHAPDDPKYPYRYTYGGDHGEKHHDGNFCVDGLFYPDRRPHTGAYEMKTIYRPLMAKAVSDDEFIFTNTNSFKSSAYLDIKWELYRDGELKADGALDLDIPALESRKVKIDLPPLTDENSWHINFVYHDGDRHVATEQLTLRDVPIEYEFEITDSISASRENEFLTVNFEGGKAVFNAETGELTSYVKDGTEYINKTPAEGLTGLLPLVFRALLDNDRKISGEWLAAGLDKAKPVLTNFETRLLEREVEVVAEFDIVAKRRILYKVKTKYIVSGFGAIEVSSELVRPKNSKAPDDIPRFGLVLQLGREFNKVKYYGRGDKENLPDFKVHAPVGIYETTVEDMYEPYIYPQDNGERTEVKWLSITNDKGKGLKIYADDKLAFNAHNYTVDALYKAHHQEDLEDMNTTVLTIDGVIRGTGTGSCGPDTLPEYLINASKGVKFSFTILPL
;
A
#
# COMPACT_ATOMS: atom_id res chain seq x y z
N MET A 1 12.93 -39.36 -14.25
CA MET A 1 14.11 -40.09 -13.74
C MET A 1 15.42 -39.49 -14.22
N ASP A 2 15.72 -39.43 -15.53
CA ASP A 2 17.00 -38.87 -16.03
C ASP A 2 17.33 -37.47 -15.49
N ARG A 3 16.38 -36.53 -15.59
CA ARG A 3 16.48 -35.17 -15.03
C ARG A 3 16.89 -35.16 -13.55
N VAL A 4 16.22 -35.97 -12.73
CA VAL A 4 16.48 -36.07 -11.27
C VAL A 4 17.85 -36.68 -10.99
N LYS A 5 18.24 -37.74 -11.70
CA LYS A 5 19.57 -38.34 -11.55
C LYS A 5 20.68 -37.34 -11.90
N ARG A 6 20.53 -36.64 -13.03
CA ARG A 6 21.53 -35.67 -13.50
C ARG A 6 21.68 -34.49 -12.55
N MET A 7 20.57 -33.97 -12.02
CA MET A 7 20.59 -32.95 -10.95
C MET A 7 21.37 -33.45 -9.74
N TYR A 8 21.00 -34.62 -9.19
CA TYR A 8 21.66 -35.17 -8.01
C TYR A 8 23.16 -35.39 -8.23
N TYR A 9 23.58 -36.05 -9.33
CA TYR A 9 25.00 -36.29 -9.57
C TYR A 9 25.83 -35.03 -9.77
N ARG A 10 25.24 -33.98 -10.35
CA ARG A 10 25.87 -32.67 -10.52
C ARG A 10 26.01 -31.95 -9.17
N ASP A 11 24.95 -31.94 -8.36
CA ASP A 11 24.81 -30.97 -7.27
C ASP A 11 25.01 -31.54 -5.84
N ARG A 12 25.05 -32.87 -5.67
CA ARG A 12 25.09 -33.56 -4.36
C ARG A 12 26.21 -33.17 -3.40
N ASN A 13 27.25 -32.49 -3.87
CA ASN A 13 28.39 -32.09 -3.04
C ASN A 13 28.30 -30.63 -2.55
N HIS A 14 27.21 -29.92 -2.85
CA HIS A 14 27.01 -28.54 -2.41
C HIS A 14 26.28 -28.50 -1.06
N PRO A 15 26.92 -27.99 0.02
CA PRO A 15 26.28 -27.89 1.34
C PRO A 15 25.14 -26.88 1.39
N SER A 16 25.06 -25.98 0.40
CA SER A 16 23.95 -25.05 0.22
C SER A 16 22.65 -25.73 -0.24
N VAL A 17 22.71 -26.98 -0.72
CA VAL A 17 21.52 -27.75 -1.10
C VAL A 17 20.96 -28.44 0.14
N THR A 18 19.85 -27.90 0.66
CA THR A 18 19.18 -28.41 1.88
C THR A 18 17.87 -29.13 1.60
N LEU A 19 17.37 -29.06 0.36
CA LEU A 19 16.15 -29.71 -0.12
C LEU A 19 16.34 -30.14 -1.58
N TRP A 20 15.78 -31.31 -1.94
CA TRP A 20 15.65 -31.71 -3.34
C TRP A 20 14.21 -31.50 -3.82
N SER A 21 14.03 -30.73 -4.90
CA SER A 21 12.75 -30.65 -5.61
C SER A 21 12.64 -31.73 -6.69
N LEU A 22 11.46 -32.31 -6.88
CA LEU A 22 11.18 -33.20 -8.01
C LEU A 22 10.73 -32.48 -9.29
N GLY A 23 10.52 -31.17 -9.23
CA GLY A 23 10.02 -30.33 -10.33
C GLY A 23 8.97 -29.31 -9.85
N ASN A 24 8.24 -28.70 -10.79
CA ASN A 24 7.13 -27.79 -10.54
C ASN A 24 5.92 -28.17 -11.40
N GLU A 25 4.69 -28.03 -10.87
CA GLU A 25 3.41 -28.06 -11.61
C GLU A 25 3.26 -29.12 -12.73
N ALA A 26 3.81 -30.32 -12.50
CA ALA A 26 3.81 -31.43 -13.47
C ALA A 26 2.88 -32.58 -13.06
N GLY A 27 1.97 -32.32 -12.11
CA GLY A 27 1.10 -33.30 -11.44
C GLY A 27 1.87 -34.28 -10.55
N GLY A 28 1.20 -34.96 -9.61
CA GLY A 28 1.84 -35.91 -8.69
C GLY A 28 1.32 -37.33 -8.86
N TYR A 29 2.15 -38.29 -9.29
CA TYR A 29 1.80 -39.71 -9.16
C TYR A 29 3.01 -40.65 -9.25
N LYS A 30 2.84 -41.84 -9.83
CA LYS A 30 3.82 -42.94 -9.84
C LYS A 30 5.22 -42.58 -10.34
N CYS A 31 5.35 -41.66 -11.30
CA CYS A 31 6.65 -41.21 -11.80
C CYS A 31 7.44 -40.47 -10.72
N HIS A 32 6.79 -39.54 -10.00
CA HIS A 32 7.37 -38.81 -8.89
C HIS A 32 7.70 -39.74 -7.72
N ASP A 33 6.87 -40.74 -7.43
CA ASP A 33 7.16 -41.76 -6.41
C ASP A 33 8.44 -42.55 -6.71
N LYS A 34 8.68 -42.90 -7.97
CA LYS A 34 9.92 -43.56 -8.40
C LYS A 34 11.13 -42.64 -8.28
N CYS A 35 11.00 -41.37 -8.65
CA CYS A 35 12.07 -40.38 -8.49
C CYS A 35 12.39 -40.12 -7.00
N TYR A 36 11.36 -40.00 -6.16
CA TYR A 36 11.47 -39.89 -4.71
C TYR A 36 12.20 -41.10 -4.13
N SER A 37 11.76 -42.32 -4.44
CA SER A 37 12.42 -43.55 -3.96
C SER A 37 13.89 -43.62 -4.38
N TYR A 38 14.22 -43.16 -5.59
CA TYR A 38 15.61 -43.06 -6.03
C TYR A 38 16.40 -42.06 -5.15
N LEU A 39 15.90 -40.82 -4.96
CA LEU A 39 16.60 -39.84 -4.13
C LEU A 39 16.80 -40.34 -2.70
N LYS A 40 15.80 -40.98 -2.09
CA LYS A 40 15.94 -41.59 -0.75
C LYS A 40 16.94 -42.75 -0.71
N SER A 41 17.25 -43.39 -1.84
CA SER A 41 18.27 -44.45 -1.90
C SER A 41 19.70 -43.93 -2.02
N VAL A 42 19.87 -42.63 -2.30
CA VAL A 42 21.19 -42.02 -2.56
C VAL A 42 21.46 -40.76 -1.73
N SER A 43 20.47 -40.25 -0.99
CA SER A 43 20.55 -38.98 -0.27
C SER A 43 19.64 -38.97 0.96
N ASP A 44 20.17 -38.44 2.05
CA ASP A 44 19.39 -38.19 3.28
C ASP A 44 18.72 -36.80 3.28
N ILE A 45 19.14 -35.88 2.40
CA ILE A 45 18.51 -34.55 2.22
C ILE A 45 17.00 -34.74 1.94
N PRO A 46 16.11 -33.99 2.63
CA PRO A 46 14.67 -34.11 2.43
C PRO A 46 14.23 -33.76 1.00
N VAL A 47 13.20 -34.45 0.53
CA VAL A 47 12.61 -34.26 -0.79
C VAL A 47 11.26 -33.56 -0.66
N HIS A 48 11.08 -32.49 -1.43
CA HIS A 48 9.81 -31.80 -1.59
C HIS A 48 9.32 -31.86 -3.04
N TYR A 49 8.00 -31.74 -3.20
CA TYR A 49 7.34 -31.57 -4.48
C TYR A 49 5.92 -31.10 -4.21
N GLU A 50 5.53 -29.95 -4.74
CA GLU A 50 4.22 -29.35 -4.47
C GLU A 50 3.08 -30.17 -5.08
N GLY A 51 3.20 -30.58 -6.35
CA GLY A 51 2.09 -31.19 -7.10
C GLY A 51 1.58 -32.53 -6.57
N VAL A 52 2.15 -33.03 -5.47
CA VAL A 52 1.67 -34.19 -4.72
C VAL A 52 0.57 -33.83 -3.69
N ILE A 53 0.38 -32.54 -3.38
CA ILE A 53 -0.53 -32.03 -2.35
C ILE A 53 -1.98 -32.49 -2.58
N ASP A 54 -2.41 -32.47 -3.84
CA ASP A 54 -3.75 -32.86 -4.30
C ASP A 54 -3.91 -34.36 -4.57
N THR A 55 -2.90 -35.16 -4.20
CA THR A 55 -2.90 -36.60 -4.41
C THR A 55 -3.15 -37.33 -3.08
N ARG A 56 -3.42 -38.63 -3.14
CA ARG A 56 -3.53 -39.48 -1.93
C ARG A 56 -2.29 -39.46 -1.03
N ARG A 57 -1.14 -39.00 -1.55
CA ARG A 57 0.10 -38.92 -0.79
C ARG A 57 0.22 -37.63 0.02
N HIS A 58 -0.35 -36.51 -0.45
CA HIS A 58 -0.29 -35.16 0.12
C HIS A 58 1.09 -34.53 0.30
N SER A 59 2.13 -35.32 0.55
CA SER A 59 3.51 -34.83 0.76
C SER A 59 4.52 -35.97 0.69
N TYR A 60 5.76 -35.62 0.35
CA TYR A 60 6.92 -36.50 0.53
C TYR A 60 7.51 -36.30 1.93
N ASP A 61 8.75 -35.81 2.05
CA ASP A 61 9.38 -35.58 3.36
C ASP A 61 8.82 -34.32 4.04
N VAL A 62 8.45 -33.30 3.24
CA VAL A 62 7.82 -32.06 3.72
C VAL A 62 6.50 -31.80 2.99
N ILE A 63 5.64 -31.01 3.62
CA ILE A 63 4.47 -30.42 2.97
C ILE A 63 4.98 -29.22 2.16
N SER A 64 4.65 -29.18 0.87
CA SER A 64 5.04 -28.12 -0.06
C SER A 64 3.75 -27.61 -0.70
N GLU A 65 3.46 -26.32 -0.54
CA GLU A 65 2.30 -25.68 -1.15
C GLU A 65 2.71 -24.39 -1.87
N MET A 66 1.97 -24.05 -2.92
CA MET A 66 2.00 -22.75 -3.58
C MET A 66 0.81 -21.91 -3.11
N TYR A 67 1.10 -20.69 -2.65
CA TYR A 67 0.14 -19.65 -2.31
C TYR A 67 -1.07 -20.02 -1.40
N PRO A 68 -0.89 -20.80 -0.31
CA PRO A 68 -2.00 -21.09 0.60
C PRO A 68 -2.47 -19.82 1.32
N ARG A 69 -3.78 -19.70 1.52
CA ARG A 69 -4.37 -18.61 2.30
C ARG A 69 -3.93 -18.66 3.78
N HIS A 70 -3.83 -17.51 4.42
CA HIS A 70 -3.50 -17.40 5.86
C HIS A 70 -4.43 -18.22 6.75
N ASP A 71 -5.74 -18.25 6.45
CA ASP A 71 -6.72 -19.03 7.22
C ASP A 71 -6.47 -20.56 7.15
N TRP A 72 -5.92 -21.02 6.03
CA TRP A 72 -5.54 -22.41 5.80
C TRP A 72 -4.34 -22.80 6.65
N LEU A 73 -3.33 -21.93 6.70
CA LEU A 73 -2.16 -22.12 7.56
C LEU A 73 -2.54 -22.08 9.05
N ARG A 74 -3.44 -21.18 9.47
CA ARG A 74 -3.96 -21.17 10.85
C ARG A 74 -4.71 -22.47 11.22
N LYS A 75 -5.34 -23.14 10.25
CA LYS A 75 -5.93 -24.48 10.45
C LYS A 75 -4.88 -25.58 10.64
N MET A 76 -3.65 -25.41 10.12
CA MET A 76 -2.53 -26.32 10.40
C MET A 76 -2.11 -26.25 11.86
N VAL A 77 -1.89 -25.05 12.38
CA VAL A 77 -1.51 -24.80 13.78
C VAL A 77 -2.49 -25.46 14.74
N SER A 78 -3.79 -25.29 14.46
CA SER A 78 -4.87 -25.88 15.27
C SER A 78 -5.16 -27.36 15.00
N LYS A 79 -4.36 -28.03 14.16
CA LYS A 79 -4.51 -29.45 13.74
C LYS A 79 -5.87 -29.77 13.09
N LYS A 80 -6.55 -28.75 12.54
CA LYS A 80 -7.86 -28.86 11.89
C LYS A 80 -7.77 -29.16 10.39
N ARG A 81 -6.59 -29.06 9.79
CA ARG A 81 -6.37 -29.36 8.35
C ARG A 81 -6.39 -30.85 8.00
N GLY A 82 -6.23 -31.73 8.99
CA GLY A 82 -6.43 -33.17 8.85
C GLY A 82 -5.18 -34.02 9.13
N LYS A 83 -5.39 -35.33 9.33
CA LYS A 83 -4.34 -36.27 9.78
C LYS A 83 -3.18 -36.43 8.80
N ALA A 84 -3.41 -36.25 7.50
CA ALA A 84 -2.38 -36.36 6.46
C ALA A 84 -1.25 -35.31 6.61
N PHE A 85 -1.54 -34.22 7.33
CA PHE A 85 -0.64 -33.08 7.51
C PHE A 85 -0.02 -33.02 8.92
N THR A 86 -0.49 -33.89 9.84
CA THR A 86 0.02 -33.91 11.21
C THR A 86 1.42 -34.50 11.28
N GLY A 87 2.35 -33.80 11.93
CA GLY A 87 3.71 -34.28 12.21
C GLY A 87 4.71 -34.08 11.07
N LYS A 88 4.32 -33.41 9.98
CA LYS A 88 5.24 -32.98 8.91
C LYS A 88 5.45 -31.48 8.98
N ARG A 89 6.66 -31.05 8.64
CA ARG A 89 6.98 -29.64 8.47
C ARG A 89 6.45 -29.13 7.12
N GLU A 90 6.07 -27.87 7.07
CA GLU A 90 5.51 -27.21 5.90
C GLU A 90 6.44 -26.09 5.44
N VAL A 91 6.70 -26.06 4.13
CA VAL A 91 7.42 -25.01 3.43
C VAL A 91 6.54 -24.53 2.28
N LEU A 92 6.40 -23.23 2.13
CA LEU A 92 5.70 -22.68 0.97
C LEU A 92 6.72 -22.55 -0.16
N CYS A 93 6.67 -23.44 -1.16
CA CYS A 93 7.62 -23.35 -2.27
C CYS A 93 7.41 -22.09 -3.10
N GLU A 94 6.21 -21.50 -3.03
CA GLU A 94 5.89 -20.17 -3.52
C GLU A 94 4.87 -19.55 -2.56
N TYR A 95 5.10 -18.32 -2.11
CA TYR A 95 4.12 -17.51 -1.38
C TYR A 95 4.29 -16.04 -1.74
N VAL A 96 3.28 -15.22 -1.42
CA VAL A 96 3.37 -13.75 -1.50
C VAL A 96 3.82 -13.29 -2.90
N HIS A 97 2.96 -13.54 -3.89
CA HIS A 97 3.23 -13.21 -5.29
C HIS A 97 3.44 -11.70 -5.48
N ALA A 98 4.63 -11.29 -5.91
CA ALA A 98 5.15 -9.92 -5.89
C ALA A 98 4.89 -9.13 -7.18
N MET A 99 3.86 -9.51 -7.94
CA MET A 99 3.51 -8.85 -9.20
C MET A 99 2.91 -7.46 -8.98
N GLY A 100 3.53 -6.47 -9.64
CA GLY A 100 3.14 -5.08 -9.55
C GLY A 100 3.27 -4.52 -8.13
N VAL A 101 2.20 -3.87 -7.67
CA VAL A 101 2.13 -3.19 -6.38
C VAL A 101 1.91 -4.18 -5.23
N GLY A 102 2.75 -4.05 -4.19
CA GLY A 102 2.77 -4.91 -3.01
C GLY A 102 4.07 -5.72 -2.95
N PRO A 103 4.04 -6.98 -2.46
CA PRO A 103 2.87 -7.78 -2.10
C PRO A 103 2.39 -7.57 -0.66
N GLY A 104 1.07 -7.58 -0.46
CA GLY A 104 0.44 -7.38 0.85
C GLY A 104 0.31 -8.65 1.69
N GLY A 105 0.13 -8.47 2.99
CA GLY A 105 -0.15 -9.56 3.93
C GLY A 105 1.08 -10.41 4.31
N MET A 106 2.30 -9.92 4.03
CA MET A 106 3.53 -10.67 4.25
C MET A 106 3.86 -10.82 5.74
N GLU A 107 3.60 -9.80 6.57
CA GLU A 107 3.82 -9.84 8.01
C GLU A 107 2.96 -10.93 8.67
N GLU A 108 1.70 -11.07 8.24
CA GLU A 108 0.77 -12.06 8.76
C GLU A 108 1.17 -13.49 8.41
N TYR A 109 1.88 -13.70 7.29
CA TYR A 109 2.51 -15.00 7.02
C TYR A 109 3.60 -15.30 8.03
N TRP A 110 4.45 -14.32 8.35
CA TRP A 110 5.54 -14.48 9.29
C TRP A 110 5.07 -14.64 10.74
N ASP A 111 4.00 -13.95 11.14
CA ASP A 111 3.31 -14.20 12.40
C ASP A 111 2.86 -15.66 12.52
N ILE A 112 2.29 -16.21 11.43
CA ILE A 112 1.89 -17.62 11.40
C ILE A 112 3.12 -18.53 11.45
N PHE A 113 4.18 -18.24 10.70
CA PHE A 113 5.40 -19.04 10.70
C PHE A 113 6.05 -19.11 12.08
N TYR A 114 6.14 -17.98 12.79
CA TYR A 114 6.68 -17.94 14.15
C TYR A 114 5.74 -18.53 15.21
N SER A 115 4.45 -18.69 14.92
CA SER A 115 3.49 -19.24 15.89
C SER A 115 3.62 -20.75 16.16
N SER A 116 4.39 -21.48 15.34
CA SER A 116 4.50 -22.95 15.43
C SER A 116 5.73 -23.48 14.71
N ASP A 117 6.47 -24.40 15.37
CA ASP A 117 7.60 -25.12 14.76
C ASP A 117 7.22 -25.89 13.48
N GLN A 118 5.93 -26.08 13.20
CA GLN A 118 5.46 -26.78 12.01
C GLN A 118 5.89 -26.09 10.71
N PHE A 119 6.10 -24.78 10.71
CA PHE A 119 6.45 -24.03 9.51
C PHE A 119 7.95 -23.81 9.39
N MET A 120 8.42 -23.84 8.15
CA MET A 120 9.82 -23.55 7.77
C MET A 120 9.95 -22.23 7.02
N GLY A 121 8.87 -21.45 6.94
CA GLY A 121 8.77 -20.27 6.07
C GLY A 121 8.40 -20.63 4.64
N GLY A 122 8.85 -19.82 3.69
CA GLY A 122 8.57 -20.00 2.28
C GLY A 122 9.46 -19.18 1.37
N PHE A 123 9.28 -19.34 0.06
CA PHE A 123 10.02 -18.63 -0.98
C PHE A 123 9.08 -17.64 -1.69
N ILE A 124 9.43 -16.35 -1.66
CA ILE A 124 8.64 -15.32 -2.33
C ILE A 124 8.71 -15.55 -3.85
N TRP A 125 7.57 -15.42 -4.52
CA TRP A 125 7.52 -15.43 -5.99
C TRP A 125 7.43 -14.00 -6.53
N GLU A 126 8.41 -13.46 -7.26
CA GLU A 126 9.76 -13.98 -7.41
C GLU A 126 10.85 -12.88 -7.30
N TRP A 127 12.08 -13.19 -7.70
CA TRP A 127 13.20 -12.28 -7.46
C TRP A 127 13.18 -11.05 -8.36
N ALA A 128 13.00 -11.19 -9.67
CA ALA A 128 13.12 -10.05 -10.59
C ALA A 128 12.19 -10.17 -11.78
N ASP A 129 11.70 -9.04 -12.27
CA ASP A 129 10.87 -8.98 -13.46
C ASP A 129 11.61 -9.51 -14.69
N HIS A 130 10.90 -10.32 -15.47
CA HIS A 130 11.36 -10.90 -16.73
C HIS A 130 10.89 -10.08 -17.94
N ALA A 131 11.22 -8.79 -17.97
CA ALA A 131 10.98 -7.91 -19.12
C ALA A 131 12.20 -7.77 -20.04
N VAL A 132 11.96 -7.61 -21.34
CA VAL A 132 13.02 -7.41 -22.35
C VAL A 132 13.36 -5.93 -22.46
N TYR A 133 14.65 -5.61 -22.26
CA TYR A 133 15.17 -4.25 -22.39
C TYR A 133 15.39 -3.85 -23.85
N HIS A 134 14.97 -2.63 -24.20
CA HIS A 134 15.31 -1.94 -25.44
C HIS A 134 15.98 -0.60 -25.12
N ALA A 135 16.86 -0.16 -26.02
CA ALA A 135 17.50 1.14 -25.90
C ALA A 135 16.46 2.26 -26.11
N PRO A 136 16.59 3.43 -25.43
CA PRO A 136 15.63 4.52 -25.57
C PRO A 136 15.45 5.05 -27.01
N ASP A 137 16.43 4.82 -27.89
CA ASP A 137 16.44 5.23 -29.29
C ASP A 137 16.18 4.06 -30.26
N ASP A 138 15.69 2.91 -29.77
CA ASP A 138 15.34 1.77 -30.62
C ASP A 138 14.19 2.16 -31.58
N PRO A 139 14.42 2.14 -32.90
CA PRO A 139 13.40 2.56 -33.87
C PRO A 139 12.27 1.55 -34.03
N LYS A 140 12.41 0.35 -33.47
CA LYS A 140 11.45 -0.75 -33.57
C LYS A 140 10.54 -0.85 -32.35
N TYR A 141 11.07 -0.56 -31.16
CA TYR A 141 10.36 -0.71 -29.90
C TYR A 141 10.35 0.61 -29.12
N PRO A 142 9.17 1.24 -28.96
CA PRO A 142 9.06 2.54 -28.29
C PRO A 142 9.16 2.44 -26.76
N TYR A 143 9.07 1.23 -26.21
CA TYR A 143 9.05 0.97 -24.78
C TYR A 143 10.40 0.43 -24.31
N ARG A 144 10.93 0.97 -23.20
CA ARG A 144 12.22 0.56 -22.63
C ARG A 144 12.18 -0.88 -22.13
N TYR A 145 11.07 -1.30 -21.52
CA TYR A 145 10.85 -2.66 -21.06
C TYR A 145 9.60 -3.21 -21.71
N THR A 146 9.74 -4.35 -22.38
CA THR A 146 8.63 -5.02 -23.08
C THR A 146 8.35 -6.38 -22.46
N TYR A 147 7.10 -6.81 -22.53
CA TYR A 147 6.61 -8.08 -22.03
C TYR A 147 5.75 -8.79 -23.09
N GLY A 148 5.09 -9.88 -22.73
CA GLY A 148 4.40 -10.75 -23.68
C GLY A 148 3.38 -10.01 -24.55
N GLY A 149 3.53 -10.11 -25.87
CA GLY A 149 2.67 -9.47 -26.87
C GLY A 149 3.34 -8.32 -27.62
N ASP A 150 4.31 -7.65 -27.01
CA ASP A 150 4.99 -6.48 -27.59
C ASP A 150 5.86 -6.83 -28.80
N HIS A 151 6.31 -8.09 -28.94
CA HIS A 151 7.11 -8.54 -30.09
C HIS A 151 6.26 -9.25 -31.16
N GLY A 152 4.93 -9.15 -31.05
CA GLY A 152 3.99 -9.69 -32.03
C GLY A 152 3.71 -11.18 -31.87
N GLU A 153 3.98 -11.75 -30.70
CA GLU A 153 3.60 -13.12 -30.38
C GLU A 153 2.08 -13.29 -30.47
N LYS A 154 1.64 -14.36 -31.15
CA LYS A 154 0.22 -14.70 -31.23
C LYS A 154 -0.38 -15.18 -29.89
N HIS A 155 0.45 -15.81 -29.06
CA HIS A 155 0.06 -16.39 -27.79
C HIS A 155 1.00 -15.87 -26.71
N HIS A 156 0.45 -15.13 -25.76
CA HIS A 156 1.17 -14.50 -24.66
C HIS A 156 0.23 -14.30 -23.47
N ASP A 157 0.80 -14.16 -22.28
CA ASP A 157 0.08 -13.91 -21.01
C ASP A 157 0.30 -12.46 -20.51
N GLY A 158 0.60 -11.54 -21.43
CA GLY A 158 0.78 -10.11 -21.12
C GLY A 158 1.96 -9.86 -20.18
N ASN A 159 1.73 -9.05 -19.14
CA ASN A 159 2.71 -8.68 -18.12
C ASN A 159 2.89 -9.75 -17.03
N PHE A 160 2.34 -10.95 -17.15
CA PHE A 160 2.47 -12.00 -16.12
C PHE A 160 3.91 -12.48 -15.85
N CYS A 161 4.88 -12.05 -16.68
CA CYS A 161 6.32 -12.24 -16.44
C CYS A 161 6.99 -11.06 -15.70
N VAL A 162 6.21 -10.08 -15.23
CA VAL A 162 6.66 -8.89 -14.49
C VAL A 162 6.19 -9.02 -13.05
N ASP A 163 6.74 -10.02 -12.37
CA ASP A 163 6.26 -10.57 -11.10
C ASP A 163 7.34 -10.61 -9.99
N GLY A 164 8.36 -9.75 -10.11
CA GLY A 164 9.51 -9.71 -9.21
C GLY A 164 9.43 -8.69 -8.08
N LEU A 165 10.21 -8.91 -7.03
CA LEU A 165 10.54 -7.89 -6.02
C LEU A 165 11.52 -6.82 -6.53
N PHE A 166 12.12 -7.02 -7.70
CA PHE A 166 13.14 -6.16 -8.28
C PHE A 166 12.87 -5.94 -9.77
N TYR A 167 13.13 -4.72 -10.24
CA TYR A 167 13.14 -4.38 -11.65
C TYR A 167 14.19 -5.22 -12.41
N PRO A 168 14.13 -5.29 -13.75
CA PRO A 168 15.12 -6.00 -14.56
C PRO A 168 16.56 -5.48 -14.37
N ASP A 169 16.75 -4.23 -13.93
CA ASP A 169 18.06 -3.64 -13.62
C ASP A 169 18.50 -3.84 -12.16
N ARG A 170 17.76 -4.63 -11.37
CA ARG A 170 18.01 -4.96 -9.95
C ARG A 170 17.81 -3.78 -8.99
N ARG A 171 17.20 -2.68 -9.44
CA ARG A 171 16.62 -1.72 -8.49
C ARG A 171 15.46 -2.41 -7.74
N PRO A 172 15.36 -2.26 -6.42
CA PRO A 172 14.26 -2.86 -5.65
C PRO A 172 12.92 -2.19 -5.96
N HIS A 173 11.86 -2.99 -6.05
CA HIS A 173 10.50 -2.50 -5.86
C HIS A 173 10.28 -2.16 -4.38
N THR A 174 9.18 -1.46 -4.10
CA THR A 174 8.70 -1.20 -2.74
C THR A 174 8.57 -2.51 -1.95
N GLY A 175 8.08 -3.58 -2.58
CA GLY A 175 7.99 -4.95 -2.04
C GLY A 175 9.29 -5.50 -1.43
N ALA A 176 10.45 -5.18 -2.01
CA ALA A 176 11.73 -5.66 -1.49
C ALA A 176 12.11 -5.02 -0.14
N TYR A 177 11.68 -3.79 0.11
CA TYR A 177 11.89 -3.10 1.39
C TYR A 177 11.00 -3.70 2.49
N GLU A 178 9.79 -4.14 2.15
CA GLU A 178 8.89 -4.89 3.05
C GLU A 178 9.54 -6.21 3.47
N MET A 179 9.99 -7.01 2.49
CA MET A 179 10.73 -8.24 2.75
C MET A 179 11.95 -7.99 3.65
N LYS A 180 12.76 -6.98 3.33
CA LYS A 180 13.95 -6.62 4.12
C LYS A 180 13.59 -6.37 5.58
N THR A 181 12.52 -5.63 5.83
CA THR A 181 12.10 -5.27 7.18
C THR A 181 11.49 -6.45 7.92
N ILE A 182 10.70 -7.29 7.27
CA ILE A 182 10.13 -8.51 7.87
C ILE A 182 11.23 -9.52 8.23
N TYR A 183 12.30 -9.60 7.46
CA TYR A 183 13.41 -10.54 7.68
C TYR A 183 14.44 -10.04 8.69
N ARG A 184 14.12 -8.98 9.45
CA ARG A 184 15.01 -8.40 10.45
C ARG A 184 15.49 -9.45 11.48
N PRO A 185 16.78 -9.42 11.86
CA PRO A 185 17.40 -10.45 12.71
C PRO A 185 17.01 -10.34 14.20
N LEU A 186 16.42 -9.22 14.59
CA LEU A 186 15.95 -8.96 15.94
C LEU A 186 14.58 -8.28 15.83
N MET A 187 13.60 -8.79 16.57
CA MET A 187 12.24 -8.24 16.62
C MET A 187 11.96 -7.71 18.00
N ALA A 188 11.50 -6.46 18.07
CA ALA A 188 11.12 -5.79 19.30
C ALA A 188 9.60 -5.85 19.52
N LYS A 189 9.20 -5.95 20.78
CA LYS A 189 7.81 -5.82 21.21
C LYS A 189 7.72 -4.97 22.47
N ALA A 190 6.86 -3.97 22.48
CA ALA A 190 6.60 -3.15 23.67
C ALA A 190 5.81 -3.97 24.72
N VAL A 191 6.22 -3.86 25.98
CA VAL A 191 5.55 -4.43 27.16
C VAL A 191 4.93 -3.32 28.01
N SER A 192 5.61 -2.18 28.09
CA SER A 192 5.15 -0.89 28.61
C SER A 192 5.76 0.23 27.77
N ASP A 193 5.55 1.48 28.18
CA ASP A 193 6.14 2.66 27.54
C ASP A 193 7.67 2.56 27.39
N ASP A 194 8.35 2.01 28.39
CA ASP A 194 9.81 2.01 28.56
C ASP A 194 10.44 0.61 28.62
N GLU A 195 9.65 -0.45 28.45
CA GLU A 195 10.12 -1.84 28.54
C GLU A 195 9.77 -2.62 27.27
N PHE A 196 10.77 -3.27 26.69
CA PHE A 196 10.70 -3.95 25.41
C PHE A 196 11.24 -5.38 25.52
N ILE A 197 10.65 -6.32 24.77
CA ILE A 197 11.19 -7.66 24.57
C ILE A 197 11.80 -7.71 23.17
N PHE A 198 13.09 -8.02 23.11
CA PHE A 198 13.81 -8.30 21.86
C PHE A 198 13.94 -9.80 21.68
N THR A 199 13.58 -10.32 20.51
CA THR A 199 13.71 -11.74 20.15
C THR A 199 14.66 -11.90 18.98
N ASN A 200 15.72 -12.70 19.16
CA ASN A 200 16.69 -13.01 18.10
C ASN A 200 16.12 -14.08 17.16
N THR A 201 15.95 -13.73 15.90
CA THR A 201 15.39 -14.62 14.87
C THR A 201 16.45 -15.43 14.14
N ASN A 202 17.74 -15.18 14.40
CA ASN A 202 18.82 -16.00 13.87
C ASN A 202 18.79 -17.41 14.49
N SER A 203 19.07 -18.43 13.68
CA SER A 203 19.09 -19.82 14.14
C SER A 203 20.41 -20.27 14.77
N PHE A 204 21.53 -19.60 14.47
CA PHE A 204 22.88 -20.05 14.90
C PHE A 204 23.79 -18.95 15.44
N LYS A 205 23.42 -17.68 15.28
CA LYS A 205 24.25 -16.52 15.61
C LYS A 205 23.58 -15.72 16.73
N SER A 206 24.34 -15.28 17.72
CA SER A 206 23.82 -14.32 18.70
C SER A 206 23.65 -12.93 18.07
N SER A 207 22.95 -12.01 18.74
CA SER A 207 22.76 -10.64 18.23
C SER A 207 23.98 -9.72 18.41
N ALA A 208 25.08 -10.18 19.00
CA ALA A 208 26.27 -9.36 19.30
C ALA A 208 26.97 -8.74 18.08
N TYR A 209 26.62 -9.15 16.86
CA TYR A 209 27.15 -8.54 15.64
C TYR A 209 26.37 -7.30 15.20
N LEU A 210 25.24 -7.01 15.87
CA LEU A 210 24.38 -5.89 15.53
C LEU A 210 24.69 -4.68 16.41
N ASP A 211 24.93 -3.54 15.78
CA ASP A 211 24.84 -2.24 16.44
C ASP A 211 23.37 -1.80 16.43
N ILE A 212 22.78 -1.66 17.62
CA ILE A 212 21.36 -1.34 17.79
C ILE A 212 21.23 0.09 18.29
N LYS A 213 20.62 0.95 17.48
CA LYS A 213 20.23 2.30 17.88
C LYS A 213 18.73 2.36 18.12
N TRP A 214 18.30 3.21 19.04
CA TRP A 214 16.90 3.55 19.20
C TRP A 214 16.69 5.05 19.03
N GLU A 215 15.54 5.43 18.47
CA GLU A 215 15.16 6.82 18.20
C GLU A 215 13.70 7.01 18.63
N LEU A 216 13.46 7.87 19.61
CA LEU A 216 12.13 8.23 20.11
C LEU A 216 11.64 9.50 19.43
N TYR A 217 10.49 9.41 18.77
CA TYR A 217 9.82 10.49 18.07
C TYR A 217 8.57 10.93 18.81
N ARG A 218 8.35 12.25 18.87
CA ARG A 218 7.10 12.88 19.29
C ARG A 218 6.54 13.69 18.13
N ASP A 219 5.34 13.33 17.68
CA ASP A 219 4.67 13.93 16.51
C ASP A 219 5.58 14.00 15.27
N GLY A 220 6.37 12.95 15.07
CA GLY A 220 7.31 12.83 13.94
C GLY A 220 8.64 13.58 14.11
N GLU A 221 8.85 14.31 15.21
CA GLU A 221 10.13 14.95 15.53
C GLU A 221 10.95 14.12 16.52
N LEU A 222 12.24 13.94 16.24
CA LEU A 222 13.17 13.26 17.14
C LEU A 222 13.25 13.98 18.50
N LYS A 223 13.09 13.24 19.60
CA LYS A 223 13.17 13.78 20.98
C LYS A 223 14.29 13.19 21.79
N ALA A 224 14.60 11.92 21.60
CA ALA A 224 15.71 11.26 22.26
C ALA A 224 16.19 10.11 21.38
N ASP A 225 17.46 9.76 21.51
CA ASP A 225 18.04 8.60 20.87
C ASP A 225 19.12 8.00 21.76
N GLY A 226 19.52 6.77 21.43
CA GLY A 226 20.59 6.10 22.11
C GLY A 226 20.97 4.78 21.44
N ALA A 227 21.80 4.00 22.12
CA ALA A 227 22.23 2.69 21.67
C ALA A 227 21.93 1.63 22.72
N LEU A 228 21.76 0.38 22.26
CA LEU A 228 21.63 -0.80 23.11
C LEU A 228 22.79 -1.75 22.82
N ASP A 229 23.40 -2.25 23.89
CA ASP A 229 24.35 -3.36 23.83
C ASP A 229 23.61 -4.67 24.19
N LEU A 230 23.16 -5.39 23.16
CA LEU A 230 22.39 -6.63 23.32
C LEU A 230 23.12 -7.80 22.65
N ASP A 231 23.65 -8.69 23.47
CA ASP A 231 24.01 -10.05 23.06
C ASP A 231 22.91 -11.02 23.51
N ILE A 232 22.06 -11.42 22.57
CA ILE A 232 20.95 -12.34 22.77
C ILE A 232 21.28 -13.61 21.98
N PRO A 233 21.36 -14.79 22.64
CA PRO A 233 21.60 -16.05 21.96
C PRO A 233 20.58 -16.31 20.84
N ALA A 234 20.96 -17.15 19.87
CA ALA A 234 20.08 -17.54 18.77
C ALA A 234 18.73 -18.07 19.30
N LEU A 235 17.62 -17.60 18.73
CA LEU A 235 16.25 -18.00 19.08
C LEU A 235 15.81 -17.70 20.52
N GLU A 236 16.57 -16.90 21.27
CA GLU A 236 16.19 -16.45 22.61
C GLU A 236 15.61 -15.02 22.60
N SER A 237 14.96 -14.67 23.71
CA SER A 237 14.40 -13.34 23.94
C SER A 237 14.99 -12.70 25.20
N ARG A 238 15.16 -11.37 25.18
CA ARG A 238 15.59 -10.58 26.34
C ARG A 238 14.67 -9.39 26.54
N LYS A 239 14.27 -9.19 27.78
CA LYS A 239 13.55 -8.00 28.23
C LYS A 239 14.55 -6.89 28.58
N VAL A 240 14.31 -5.70 28.07
CA VAL A 240 15.20 -4.53 28.17
C VAL A 240 14.36 -3.32 28.56
N LYS A 241 14.79 -2.61 29.59
CA LYS A 241 14.23 -1.32 29.96
C LYS A 241 15.10 -0.21 29.35
N ILE A 242 14.47 0.78 28.72
CA ILE A 242 15.11 1.95 28.13
C ILE A 242 14.67 3.17 28.94
N ASP A 243 15.62 4.01 29.35
CA ASP A 243 15.30 5.25 30.06
C ASP A 243 14.78 6.29 29.06
N LEU A 244 13.46 6.38 28.93
CA LEU A 244 12.78 7.31 28.04
C LEU A 244 12.28 8.54 28.80
N PRO A 245 12.24 9.72 28.15
CA PRO A 245 11.53 10.86 28.73
C PRO A 245 10.04 10.53 28.95
N PRO A 246 9.36 11.22 29.87
CA PRO A 246 7.92 11.04 30.09
C PRO A 246 7.13 11.25 28.79
N LEU A 247 6.30 10.27 28.46
CA LEU A 247 5.44 10.29 27.29
C LEU A 247 4.09 10.94 27.66
N THR A 248 3.77 12.03 26.99
CA THR A 248 2.49 12.76 27.11
C THR A 248 1.38 12.04 26.36
N ASP A 249 0.14 12.15 26.83
CA ASP A 249 -1.03 11.49 26.24
C ASP A 249 -1.66 12.30 25.10
N GLU A 250 -1.25 13.57 24.95
CA GLU A 250 -1.70 14.49 23.91
C GLU A 250 -0.87 14.38 22.62
N ASN A 251 0.22 13.61 22.63
CA ASN A 251 1.14 13.49 21.49
C ASN A 251 1.23 12.05 20.99
N SER A 252 1.55 11.91 19.71
CA SER A 252 1.92 10.63 19.13
C SER A 252 3.37 10.31 19.45
N TRP A 253 3.62 9.10 19.91
CA TRP A 253 4.96 8.64 20.30
C TRP A 253 5.30 7.34 19.57
N HIS A 254 6.44 7.36 18.88
CA HIS A 254 6.94 6.20 18.14
C HIS A 254 8.41 5.99 18.49
N ILE A 255 8.83 4.73 18.61
CA ILE A 255 10.23 4.39 18.82
C ILE A 255 10.71 3.53 17.65
N ASN A 256 11.77 3.97 16.99
CA ASN A 256 12.48 3.17 16.00
C ASN A 256 13.59 2.39 16.68
N PHE A 257 13.80 1.15 16.25
CA PHE A 257 15.01 0.37 16.46
C PHE A 257 15.72 0.19 15.12
N VAL A 258 16.94 0.70 15.03
CA VAL A 258 17.74 0.72 13.80
C VAL A 258 18.92 -0.23 13.96
N TYR A 259 18.95 -1.27 13.13
CA TYR A 259 19.94 -2.35 13.20
C TYR A 259 21.02 -2.19 12.14
N HIS A 260 22.29 -2.22 12.55
CA HIS A 260 23.45 -2.18 11.64
C HIS A 260 24.37 -3.37 11.86
N ASP A 261 25.04 -3.83 10.79
CA ASP A 261 26.14 -4.79 10.82
C ASP A 261 27.37 -4.10 10.23
N GLY A 262 28.19 -3.51 11.10
CA GLY A 262 29.19 -2.51 10.72
C GLY A 262 28.52 -1.31 10.03
N ASP A 263 29.00 -0.94 8.84
CA ASP A 263 28.43 0.19 8.09
C ASP A 263 27.12 -0.17 7.35
N ARG A 264 26.72 -1.44 7.33
CA ARG A 264 25.54 -1.89 6.59
C ARG A 264 24.27 -1.69 7.41
N HIS A 265 23.34 -0.88 6.90
CA HIS A 265 21.99 -0.80 7.42
C HIS A 265 21.19 -2.09 7.13
N VAL A 266 20.82 -2.82 8.18
CA VAL A 266 20.13 -4.12 8.11
C VAL A 266 18.62 -3.95 8.04
N ALA A 267 18.02 -3.20 8.98
CA ALA A 267 16.59 -2.91 9.01
C ALA A 267 16.29 -1.78 10.01
N THR A 268 15.13 -1.14 9.85
CA THR A 268 14.50 -0.28 10.85
C THR A 268 13.16 -0.90 11.22
N GLU A 269 12.90 -1.09 12.50
CA GLU A 269 11.59 -1.49 13.03
C GLU A 269 11.02 -0.34 13.85
N GLN A 270 9.76 0.02 13.66
CA GLN A 270 9.11 1.06 14.46
C GLN A 270 7.98 0.46 15.29
N LEU A 271 7.92 0.83 16.57
CA LEU A 271 6.80 0.54 17.45
C LEU A 271 6.04 1.83 17.77
N THR A 272 4.71 1.79 17.63
CA THR A 272 3.83 2.86 18.07
C THR A 272 3.54 2.70 19.57
N LEU A 273 3.96 3.68 20.37
CA LEU A 273 3.71 3.71 21.82
C LEU A 273 2.39 4.44 22.14
N ARG A 274 2.15 5.55 21.44
CA ARG A 274 0.88 6.30 21.46
C ARG A 274 0.56 6.79 20.05
N ASP A 275 -0.71 6.78 19.72
CA ASP A 275 -1.22 7.25 18.43
C ASP A 275 -2.39 8.19 18.67
N VAL A 276 -2.12 9.49 18.53
CA VAL A 276 -3.05 10.55 18.89
C VAL A 276 -3.27 11.44 17.66
N PRO A 277 -4.52 11.84 17.33
CA PRO A 277 -4.76 12.83 16.30
C PRO A 277 -3.95 14.11 16.54
N ILE A 278 -3.56 14.80 15.46
CA ILE A 278 -2.87 16.08 15.60
C ILE A 278 -3.90 17.17 15.88
N GLU A 279 -3.72 17.89 16.98
CA GLU A 279 -4.45 19.12 17.22
C GLU A 279 -3.90 20.24 16.34
N TYR A 280 -4.79 20.99 15.71
CA TYR A 280 -4.46 22.17 14.93
C TYR A 280 -5.51 23.25 15.19
N GLU A 281 -5.07 24.50 15.16
CA GLU A 281 -5.94 25.66 15.26
C GLU A 281 -5.68 26.58 14.08
N PHE A 282 -6.71 27.26 13.62
CA PHE A 282 -6.62 28.33 12.64
C PHE A 282 -7.48 29.49 13.08
N GLU A 283 -7.10 30.68 12.64
CA GLU A 283 -7.87 31.88 12.94
C GLU A 283 -9.23 31.80 12.26
N ILE A 284 -10.28 32.18 12.98
CA ILE A 284 -11.57 32.47 12.36
C ILE A 284 -11.68 33.99 12.36
N THR A 285 -12.15 34.59 11.28
CA THR A 285 -12.37 36.04 11.22
C THR A 285 -13.82 36.32 10.84
N ASP A 286 -14.27 37.55 11.10
CA ASP A 286 -15.66 37.96 10.81
C ASP A 286 -15.85 38.34 9.33
N SER A 287 -14.77 38.29 8.55
CA SER A 287 -14.76 38.57 7.13
C SER A 287 -15.28 37.36 6.36
N ILE A 288 -16.60 37.15 6.35
CA ILE A 288 -17.24 36.08 5.60
C ILE A 288 -18.49 36.60 4.88
N SER A 289 -18.67 36.21 3.62
CA SER A 289 -19.93 36.43 2.89
C SER A 289 -20.11 35.38 1.80
N ALA A 290 -21.38 35.09 1.49
CA ALA A 290 -21.72 34.21 0.38
C ALA A 290 -22.66 34.94 -0.59
N SER A 291 -22.40 34.81 -1.88
CA SER A 291 -23.25 35.31 -2.95
C SER A 291 -23.39 34.24 -4.02
N ARG A 292 -24.57 34.12 -4.61
CA ARG A 292 -24.84 33.19 -5.69
C ARG A 292 -25.22 33.96 -6.95
N GLU A 293 -24.48 33.74 -8.02
CA GLU A 293 -24.74 34.29 -9.34
C GLU A 293 -24.79 33.13 -10.35
N ASN A 294 -25.96 32.95 -10.97
CA ASN A 294 -26.26 31.79 -11.83
C ASN A 294 -25.93 30.45 -11.13
N GLU A 295 -25.10 29.61 -11.76
CA GLU A 295 -24.63 28.34 -11.24
C GLU A 295 -23.49 28.47 -10.22
N PHE A 296 -22.93 29.65 -9.97
CA PHE A 296 -21.76 29.80 -9.09
C PHE A 296 -22.10 30.39 -7.72
N LEU A 297 -21.70 29.67 -6.66
CA LEU A 297 -21.64 30.19 -5.30
C LEU A 297 -20.22 30.72 -5.04
N THR A 298 -20.10 32.02 -4.79
CA THR A 298 -18.85 32.63 -4.31
C THR A 298 -18.93 32.87 -2.82
N VAL A 299 -18.01 32.25 -2.07
CA VAL A 299 -17.76 32.50 -0.65
C VAL A 299 -16.53 33.40 -0.56
N ASN A 300 -16.71 34.66 -0.17
CA ASN A 300 -15.60 35.57 0.08
C ASN A 300 -15.19 35.48 1.55
N PHE A 301 -13.90 35.42 1.77
CA PHE A 301 -13.28 35.44 3.09
C PHE A 301 -12.15 36.46 3.10
N GLU A 302 -11.47 36.64 4.23
CA GLU A 302 -10.36 37.58 4.33
C GLU A 302 -9.26 37.28 3.29
N GLY A 303 -8.89 38.27 2.49
CA GLY A 303 -7.81 38.14 1.51
C GLY A 303 -8.10 37.18 0.35
N GLY A 304 -9.34 36.69 0.18
CA GLY A 304 -9.60 35.66 -0.81
C GLY A 304 -11.05 35.24 -1.03
N LYS A 305 -11.23 34.16 -1.78
CA LYS A 305 -12.54 33.56 -2.07
C LYS A 305 -12.43 32.09 -2.47
N ALA A 306 -13.50 31.34 -2.22
CA ALA A 306 -13.75 30.02 -2.79
C ALA A 306 -15.00 30.08 -3.67
N VAL A 307 -14.96 29.43 -4.84
CA VAL A 307 -16.09 29.41 -5.80
C VAL A 307 -16.50 27.99 -6.09
N PHE A 308 -17.74 27.65 -5.73
CA PHE A 308 -18.36 26.36 -6.02
C PHE A 308 -19.29 26.48 -7.22
N ASN A 309 -19.26 25.51 -8.12
CA ASN A 309 -20.32 25.33 -9.10
C ASN A 309 -21.46 24.54 -8.46
N ALA A 310 -22.61 25.16 -8.28
CA ALA A 310 -23.79 24.61 -7.64
C ALA A 310 -24.62 23.66 -8.55
N GLU A 311 -24.24 23.49 -9.81
CA GLU A 311 -24.80 22.47 -10.72
C GLU A 311 -23.93 21.20 -10.77
N THR A 312 -22.61 21.32 -10.57
CA THR A 312 -21.68 20.17 -10.62
C THR A 312 -21.15 19.75 -9.24
N GLY A 313 -21.17 20.64 -8.25
CA GLY A 313 -20.62 20.44 -6.90
C GLY A 313 -19.12 20.69 -6.81
N GLU A 314 -18.48 21.12 -7.90
CA GLU A 314 -17.04 21.32 -8.01
C GLU A 314 -16.58 22.59 -7.28
N LEU A 315 -15.45 22.50 -6.58
CA LEU A 315 -14.68 23.67 -6.16
C LEU A 315 -13.83 24.16 -7.35
N THR A 316 -14.29 25.22 -8.02
CA THR A 316 -13.74 25.70 -9.31
C THR A 316 -12.68 26.79 -9.17
N SER A 317 -12.57 27.40 -8.00
CA SER A 317 -11.56 28.42 -7.68
C SER A 317 -11.38 28.49 -6.17
N TYR A 318 -10.15 28.62 -5.73
CA TYR A 318 -9.78 28.87 -4.34
C TYR A 318 -8.57 29.79 -4.34
N VAL A 319 -8.81 31.06 -4.00
CA VAL A 319 -7.82 32.13 -4.04
C VAL A 319 -7.59 32.67 -2.64
N LYS A 320 -6.33 32.81 -2.23
CA LYS A 320 -5.91 33.53 -1.03
C LYS A 320 -4.67 34.37 -1.34
N ASP A 321 -4.69 35.64 -0.94
CA ASP A 321 -3.59 36.61 -1.10
C ASP A 321 -3.01 36.66 -2.53
N GLY A 322 -3.90 36.59 -3.52
CA GLY A 322 -3.57 36.63 -4.95
C GLY A 322 -3.04 35.33 -5.55
N THR A 323 -2.97 34.24 -4.78
CA THR A 323 -2.61 32.90 -5.28
C THR A 323 -3.87 32.09 -5.55
N GLU A 324 -4.06 31.62 -6.78
CA GLU A 324 -5.09 30.63 -7.13
C GLU A 324 -4.50 29.22 -6.96
N TYR A 325 -5.16 28.38 -6.18
CA TYR A 325 -4.71 27.01 -5.92
C TYR A 325 -5.30 26.00 -6.91
N ILE A 326 -6.52 26.23 -7.39
CA ILE A 326 -7.23 25.28 -8.26
C ILE A 326 -6.75 25.43 -9.70
N ASN A 327 -6.48 24.32 -10.37
CA ASN A 327 -6.16 24.36 -11.79
C ASN A 327 -7.36 24.87 -12.61
N LYS A 328 -7.19 25.99 -13.30
CA LYS A 328 -8.24 26.60 -14.14
C LYS A 328 -8.42 25.87 -15.48
N THR A 329 -7.47 25.02 -15.86
CA THR A 329 -7.49 24.18 -17.06
C THR A 329 -7.15 22.75 -16.65
N PRO A 330 -8.00 22.08 -15.87
CA PRO A 330 -7.70 20.74 -15.35
C PRO A 330 -7.60 19.71 -16.47
N ALA A 331 -6.84 18.65 -16.21
CA ALA A 331 -6.88 17.44 -17.02
C ALA A 331 -8.31 16.88 -17.02
N GLU A 332 -8.78 16.47 -18.20
CA GLU A 332 -10.10 15.84 -18.41
C GLU A 332 -11.32 16.67 -17.99
N GLY A 333 -11.15 17.97 -17.72
CA GLY A 333 -12.26 18.89 -17.43
C GLY A 333 -12.89 18.75 -16.05
N LEU A 334 -12.28 18.01 -15.12
CA LEU A 334 -12.75 17.85 -13.74
C LEU A 334 -12.02 18.82 -12.80
N THR A 335 -12.74 19.66 -12.05
CA THR A 335 -12.15 20.54 -11.02
C THR A 335 -12.67 20.23 -9.62
N GLY A 336 -11.85 20.51 -8.60
CA GLY A 336 -12.31 20.53 -7.21
C GLY A 336 -12.40 19.17 -6.52
N LEU A 337 -12.90 19.19 -5.29
CA LEU A 337 -12.99 18.08 -4.31
C LEU A 337 -14.12 17.09 -4.62
N LEU A 338 -13.97 16.29 -5.68
CA LEU A 338 -15.01 15.36 -6.13
C LEU A 338 -14.84 13.93 -5.58
N PRO A 339 -15.94 13.22 -5.26
CA PRO A 339 -15.87 11.83 -4.81
C PRO A 339 -15.21 10.89 -5.82
N LEU A 340 -14.26 10.09 -5.35
CA LEU A 340 -13.57 9.04 -6.10
C LEU A 340 -13.78 7.69 -5.41
N VAL A 341 -14.21 6.68 -6.18
CA VAL A 341 -14.45 5.31 -5.68
C VAL A 341 -13.67 4.24 -6.46
N PHE A 342 -12.75 4.66 -7.31
CA PHE A 342 -11.97 3.80 -8.19
C PHE A 342 -10.52 4.26 -8.23
N ARG A 343 -9.62 3.30 -8.48
CA ARG A 343 -8.22 3.52 -8.82
C ARG A 343 -7.85 2.68 -10.02
N ALA A 344 -6.76 3.02 -10.71
CA ALA A 344 -6.16 2.09 -11.66
C ALA A 344 -5.94 0.73 -10.98
N LEU A 345 -6.24 -0.35 -11.69
CA LEU A 345 -6.23 -1.69 -11.10
C LEU A 345 -4.81 -2.11 -10.75
N LEU A 346 -4.64 -2.77 -9.62
CA LEU A 346 -3.43 -3.54 -9.32
C LEU A 346 -3.50 -4.90 -10.03
N ASP A 347 -2.36 -5.48 -10.35
CA ASP A 347 -2.23 -6.86 -10.83
C ASP A 347 -2.79 -7.85 -9.80
N ASN A 348 -2.71 -7.49 -8.51
CA ASN A 348 -3.27 -8.26 -7.40
C ASN A 348 -4.80 -8.14 -7.28
N ASP A 349 -5.43 -7.16 -7.91
CA ASP A 349 -6.90 -7.00 -7.90
C ASP A 349 -7.62 -8.05 -8.78
N ARG A 350 -6.89 -8.95 -9.45
CA ARG A 350 -7.43 -10.01 -10.33
C ARG A 350 -8.62 -10.79 -9.77
N LYS A 351 -8.71 -10.96 -8.45
CA LYS A 351 -9.79 -11.71 -7.79
C LYS A 351 -11.11 -10.95 -7.68
N ILE A 352 -11.07 -9.61 -7.73
CA ILE A 352 -12.22 -8.74 -7.48
C ILE A 352 -12.50 -7.76 -8.64
N SER A 353 -11.50 -7.46 -9.47
CA SER A 353 -11.60 -6.49 -10.57
C SER A 353 -12.72 -6.82 -11.55
N GLY A 354 -13.01 -8.11 -11.80
CA GLY A 354 -14.15 -8.53 -12.61
C GLY A 354 -15.50 -8.03 -12.07
N GLU A 355 -15.69 -8.02 -10.75
CA GLU A 355 -16.89 -7.46 -10.10
C GLU A 355 -16.93 -5.94 -10.23
N TRP A 356 -15.81 -5.27 -9.97
CA TRP A 356 -15.68 -3.82 -10.09
C TRP A 356 -15.98 -3.30 -11.50
N LEU A 357 -15.40 -3.92 -12.53
CA LEU A 357 -15.62 -3.58 -13.93
C LEU A 357 -17.04 -3.95 -14.40
N ALA A 358 -17.60 -5.06 -13.88
CA ALA A 358 -19.00 -5.41 -14.14
C ALA A 358 -19.97 -4.37 -13.56
N ALA A 359 -19.69 -3.84 -12.37
CA ALA A 359 -20.43 -2.71 -11.79
C ALA A 359 -20.18 -1.40 -12.57
N GLY A 360 -19.01 -1.24 -13.17
CA GLY A 360 -18.60 -0.07 -13.94
C GLY A 360 -17.88 0.98 -13.10
N LEU A 361 -17.16 0.57 -12.04
CA LEU A 361 -16.40 1.50 -11.19
C LEU A 361 -15.37 2.30 -11.98
N ASP A 362 -14.77 1.70 -13.01
CA ASP A 362 -13.85 2.33 -13.98
C ASP A 362 -14.46 3.52 -14.74
N LYS A 363 -15.80 3.62 -14.75
CA LYS A 363 -16.57 4.65 -15.46
C LYS A 363 -17.51 5.39 -14.51
N ALA A 364 -17.36 5.20 -13.21
CA ALA A 364 -18.20 5.83 -12.22
C ALA A 364 -17.93 7.34 -12.20
N LYS A 365 -19.00 8.13 -12.20
CA LYS A 365 -18.91 9.59 -12.10
C LYS A 365 -19.82 10.10 -11.00
N PRO A 366 -19.38 11.09 -10.21
CA PRO A 366 -20.26 11.78 -9.29
C PRO A 366 -21.24 12.65 -10.10
N VAL A 367 -22.53 12.53 -9.81
CA VAL A 367 -23.60 13.37 -10.35
C VAL A 367 -24.24 14.10 -9.19
N LEU A 368 -24.16 15.43 -9.17
CA LEU A 368 -24.77 16.23 -8.13
C LEU A 368 -26.29 16.06 -8.14
N THR A 369 -26.87 15.88 -6.96
CA THR A 369 -28.31 15.69 -6.75
C THR A 369 -28.90 16.75 -5.83
N ASN A 370 -28.10 17.28 -4.90
CA ASN A 370 -28.49 18.37 -4.02
C ASN A 370 -27.29 19.28 -3.74
N PHE A 371 -27.56 20.58 -3.62
CA PHE A 371 -26.58 21.59 -3.26
C PHE A 371 -27.23 22.65 -2.37
N GLU A 372 -26.89 22.60 -1.09
CA GLU A 372 -27.42 23.49 -0.07
C GLU A 372 -26.33 24.39 0.49
N THR A 373 -26.71 25.62 0.85
CA THR A 373 -25.80 26.62 1.37
C THR A 373 -26.43 27.31 2.55
N ARG A 374 -25.67 27.51 3.63
CA ARG A 374 -26.12 28.21 4.82
C ARG A 374 -25.02 29.14 5.32
N LEU A 375 -25.33 30.43 5.36
CA LEU A 375 -24.48 31.41 6.04
C LEU A 375 -24.65 31.25 7.56
N LEU A 376 -23.54 31.06 8.25
CA LEU A 376 -23.43 31.09 9.69
C LEU A 376 -22.84 32.44 10.13
N GLU A 377 -22.62 32.65 11.42
CA GLU A 377 -22.13 33.95 11.93
C GLU A 377 -20.74 34.30 11.38
N ARG A 378 -19.83 33.33 11.29
CA ARG A 378 -18.42 33.51 10.88
C ARG A 378 -17.94 32.50 9.84
N GLU A 379 -18.88 31.75 9.28
CA GLU A 379 -18.60 30.62 8.38
C GLU A 379 -19.70 30.49 7.33
N VAL A 380 -19.42 29.77 6.26
CA VAL A 380 -20.41 29.32 5.28
C VAL A 380 -20.38 27.81 5.19
N GLU A 381 -21.52 27.19 5.47
CA GLU A 381 -21.73 25.77 5.27
C GLU A 381 -22.22 25.53 3.84
N VAL A 382 -21.58 24.59 3.14
CA VAL A 382 -21.99 24.09 1.83
C VAL A 382 -22.16 22.58 1.93
N VAL A 383 -23.29 22.05 1.48
CA VAL A 383 -23.57 20.62 1.45
C VAL A 383 -23.86 20.19 0.02
N ALA A 384 -23.03 19.30 -0.51
CA ALA A 384 -23.18 18.70 -1.82
C ALA A 384 -23.47 17.20 -1.68
N GLU A 385 -24.59 16.75 -2.26
CA GLU A 385 -24.95 15.32 -2.29
C GLU A 385 -24.85 14.78 -3.71
N PHE A 386 -24.12 13.69 -3.88
CA PHE A 386 -23.82 13.06 -5.16
C PHE A 386 -24.40 11.64 -5.24
N ASP A 387 -24.95 11.31 -6.39
CA ASP A 387 -25.09 9.93 -6.82
C ASP A 387 -23.82 9.53 -7.58
N ILE A 388 -23.16 8.46 -7.16
CA ILE A 388 -22.07 7.86 -7.91
C ILE A 388 -22.69 6.94 -8.96
N VAL A 389 -22.67 7.36 -10.22
CA VAL A 389 -23.42 6.72 -11.30
C VAL A 389 -22.48 6.03 -12.29
N ALA A 390 -22.80 4.78 -12.63
CA ALA A 390 -22.24 4.09 -13.78
C ALA A 390 -23.33 3.28 -14.48
N LYS A 391 -23.24 3.12 -15.81
CA LYS A 391 -24.18 2.30 -16.60
C LYS A 391 -25.67 2.61 -16.31
N ARG A 392 -26.00 3.90 -16.09
CA ARG A 392 -27.34 4.41 -15.73
C ARG A 392 -27.90 3.86 -14.41
N ARG A 393 -27.03 3.47 -13.48
CA ARG A 393 -27.39 2.99 -12.14
C ARG A 393 -26.68 3.81 -11.09
N ILE A 394 -27.36 4.10 -10.00
CA ILE A 394 -26.76 4.67 -8.80
C ILE A 394 -26.04 3.53 -8.07
N LEU A 395 -24.72 3.61 -8.00
CA LEU A 395 -23.88 2.64 -7.30
C LEU A 395 -23.82 2.95 -5.81
N TYR A 396 -23.50 4.21 -5.49
CA TYR A 396 -23.33 4.75 -4.14
C TYR A 396 -23.95 6.14 -4.03
N LYS A 397 -24.23 6.57 -2.81
CA LYS A 397 -24.60 7.95 -2.48
C LYS A 397 -23.49 8.55 -1.63
N VAL A 398 -23.08 9.77 -1.95
CA VAL A 398 -22.05 10.50 -1.21
C VAL A 398 -22.59 11.83 -0.75
N LYS A 399 -22.34 12.19 0.51
CA LYS A 399 -22.63 13.51 1.06
C LYS A 399 -21.32 14.15 1.47
N THR A 400 -20.96 15.26 0.85
CA THR A 400 -19.79 16.05 1.22
C THR A 400 -20.24 17.39 1.77
N LYS A 401 -19.79 17.70 2.97
CA LYS A 401 -20.03 18.96 3.66
C LYS A 401 -18.73 19.75 3.72
N TYR A 402 -18.82 21.04 3.43
CA TYR A 402 -17.74 22.02 3.54
C TYR A 402 -18.15 23.09 4.55
N ILE A 403 -17.24 23.45 5.46
CA ILE A 403 -17.38 24.64 6.31
C ILE A 403 -16.23 25.57 5.96
N VAL A 404 -16.57 26.68 5.32
CA VAL A 404 -15.59 27.70 4.92
C VAL A 404 -15.55 28.80 5.99
N SER A 405 -14.40 28.98 6.62
CA SER A 405 -14.21 30.01 7.66
C SER A 405 -13.91 31.39 7.07
N GLY A 406 -14.08 32.45 7.86
CA GLY A 406 -13.69 33.81 7.47
C GLY A 406 -12.19 34.01 7.19
N PHE A 407 -11.32 33.08 7.61
CA PHE A 407 -9.90 33.08 7.22
C PHE A 407 -9.65 32.39 5.87
N GLY A 408 -10.59 31.57 5.42
CA GLY A 408 -10.48 30.75 4.21
C GLY A 408 -10.14 29.28 4.48
N ALA A 409 -10.06 28.84 5.74
CA ALA A 409 -9.98 27.42 6.04
C ALA A 409 -11.23 26.69 5.53
N ILE A 410 -11.07 25.48 5.00
CA ILE A 410 -12.18 24.65 4.53
C ILE A 410 -12.14 23.33 5.28
N GLU A 411 -13.04 23.16 6.25
CA GLU A 411 -13.28 21.87 6.88
C GLU A 411 -14.15 21.02 5.94
N VAL A 412 -13.76 19.78 5.71
CA VAL A 412 -14.40 18.85 4.77
C VAL A 412 -14.78 17.58 5.51
N SER A 413 -16.03 17.15 5.40
CA SER A 413 -16.45 15.81 5.83
C SER A 413 -17.20 15.14 4.70
N SER A 414 -16.84 13.89 4.38
CA SER A 414 -17.49 13.12 3.32
C SER A 414 -17.95 11.76 3.82
N GLU A 415 -19.17 11.39 3.47
CA GLU A 415 -19.78 10.10 3.83
C GLU A 415 -20.29 9.40 2.57
N LEU A 416 -19.92 8.13 2.40
CA LEU A 416 -20.40 7.23 1.36
C LEU A 416 -21.30 6.16 1.96
N VAL A 417 -22.44 5.92 1.31
CA VAL A 417 -23.36 4.81 1.65
C VAL A 417 -23.73 4.04 0.38
N ARG A 418 -23.66 2.72 0.43
CA ARG A 418 -24.25 1.86 -0.61
C ARG A 418 -25.77 1.76 -0.41
N PRO A 419 -26.61 2.17 -1.38
CA PRO A 419 -28.06 1.97 -1.29
C PRO A 419 -28.42 0.49 -1.15
N LYS A 420 -29.42 0.16 -0.31
CA LYS A 420 -29.83 -1.24 -0.04
C LYS A 420 -30.19 -2.06 -1.28
N ASN A 421 -30.71 -1.40 -2.32
CA ASN A 421 -31.11 -2.04 -3.58
C ASN A 421 -30.02 -1.98 -4.66
N SER A 422 -28.86 -1.38 -4.35
CA SER A 422 -27.72 -1.32 -5.27
C SER A 422 -27.10 -2.70 -5.41
N LYS A 423 -26.66 -3.02 -6.63
CA LYS A 423 -25.86 -4.22 -6.93
C LYS A 423 -24.37 -3.90 -7.03
N ALA A 424 -23.96 -2.69 -6.63
CA ALA A 424 -22.55 -2.32 -6.57
C ALA A 424 -21.83 -3.17 -5.51
N PRO A 425 -20.53 -3.47 -5.67
CA PRO A 425 -19.75 -4.21 -4.69
C PRO A 425 -19.72 -3.50 -3.33
N ASP A 426 -19.59 -4.27 -2.24
CA ASP A 426 -19.33 -3.72 -0.91
C ASP A 426 -17.87 -3.35 -0.71
N ASP A 427 -17.00 -4.22 -1.20
CA ASP A 427 -15.56 -4.02 -1.24
C ASP A 427 -15.19 -3.21 -2.49
N ILE A 428 -14.76 -1.97 -2.26
CA ILE A 428 -14.39 -1.02 -3.31
C ILE A 428 -12.88 -0.72 -3.24
N PRO A 429 -12.24 -0.28 -4.33
CA PRO A 429 -10.80 -0.01 -4.33
C PRO A 429 -10.38 1.11 -3.37
N ARG A 430 -11.17 2.19 -3.29
CA ARG A 430 -10.95 3.35 -2.42
C ARG A 430 -12.24 4.13 -2.19
N PHE A 431 -12.23 5.02 -1.21
CA PHE A 431 -13.17 6.14 -1.14
C PHE A 431 -12.43 7.39 -0.64
N GLY A 432 -12.45 8.41 -1.49
CA GLY A 432 -11.75 9.67 -1.26
C GLY A 432 -12.34 10.83 -2.04
N LEU A 433 -11.63 11.96 -2.00
CA LEU A 433 -11.86 13.13 -2.82
C LEU A 433 -10.61 13.39 -3.67
N VAL A 434 -10.80 13.68 -4.96
CA VAL A 434 -9.73 14.14 -5.84
C VAL A 434 -9.78 15.66 -5.95
N LEU A 435 -8.63 16.32 -6.11
CA LEU A 435 -8.49 17.76 -6.31
C LEU A 435 -7.38 18.02 -7.35
N GLN A 436 -7.63 18.87 -8.34
CA GLN A 436 -6.59 19.29 -9.30
C GLN A 436 -6.07 20.69 -8.97
N LEU A 437 -4.78 20.75 -8.60
CA LEU A 437 -4.04 21.96 -8.33
C LEU A 437 -3.23 22.40 -9.55
N GLY A 438 -2.82 23.67 -9.59
CA GLY A 438 -1.84 24.14 -10.56
C GLY A 438 -0.56 23.28 -10.55
N ARG A 439 0.02 23.05 -11.74
CA ARG A 439 1.23 22.21 -11.94
C ARG A 439 2.44 22.68 -11.12
N GLU A 440 2.47 23.95 -10.73
CA GLU A 440 3.52 24.55 -9.91
C GLU A 440 3.51 24.09 -8.44
N PHE A 441 2.39 23.53 -7.95
CA PHE A 441 2.31 22.97 -6.61
C PHE A 441 2.88 21.56 -6.62
N ASN A 442 4.20 21.45 -6.49
CA ASN A 442 4.92 20.19 -6.62
C ASN A 442 5.67 19.75 -5.35
N LYS A 443 5.87 20.62 -4.36
CA LYS A 443 6.61 20.27 -3.14
C LYS A 443 5.67 19.70 -2.10
N VAL A 444 5.89 18.45 -1.74
CA VAL A 444 5.06 17.72 -0.79
C VAL A 444 5.83 17.53 0.51
N LYS A 445 5.17 17.80 1.64
CA LYS A 445 5.66 17.46 2.98
C LYS A 445 4.53 16.88 3.79
N TYR A 446 4.74 15.78 4.51
CA TYR A 446 3.67 15.11 5.25
C TYR A 446 4.17 14.44 6.52
N TYR A 447 3.26 14.29 7.48
CA TYR A 447 3.42 13.42 8.65
C TYR A 447 2.54 12.18 8.48
N GLY A 448 3.16 11.03 8.23
CA GLY A 448 2.48 9.77 7.94
C GLY A 448 3.48 8.64 7.70
N ARG A 449 3.08 7.56 7.05
CA ARG A 449 3.97 6.42 6.80
C ARG A 449 4.93 6.64 5.64
N GLY A 450 6.22 6.42 5.93
CA GLY A 450 7.32 6.15 5.01
C GLY A 450 7.62 7.22 3.98
N ASP A 451 8.82 7.20 3.42
CA ASP A 451 9.17 7.94 2.20
C ASP A 451 8.69 7.22 0.92
N LYS A 452 8.34 5.94 1.02
CA LYS A 452 7.93 5.06 -0.08
C LYS A 452 6.46 4.67 -0.02
N GLU A 453 5.97 4.16 -1.14
CA GLU A 453 4.60 3.68 -1.29
C GLU A 453 4.25 2.62 -0.26
N ASN A 454 3.10 2.79 0.38
CA ASN A 454 2.59 1.86 1.36
C ASN A 454 1.06 1.80 1.30
N LEU A 455 0.51 0.65 1.66
CA LEU A 455 -0.93 0.35 1.71
C LEU A 455 -1.28 -0.36 3.03
N PRO A 456 -2.57 -0.50 3.40
CA PRO A 456 -2.96 -0.99 4.73
C PRO A 456 -2.36 -2.34 5.14
N ASP A 457 -2.09 -3.22 4.17
CA ASP A 457 -1.50 -4.55 4.32
C ASP A 457 -0.06 -4.67 3.79
N PHE A 458 0.56 -3.54 3.45
CA PHE A 458 1.88 -3.43 2.84
C PHE A 458 2.56 -2.15 3.34
N LYS A 459 3.14 -2.20 4.54
CA LYS A 459 3.55 -0.98 5.27
C LYS A 459 4.61 -1.15 6.34
N VAL A 460 5.07 -2.37 6.61
CA VAL A 460 6.05 -2.65 7.67
C VAL A 460 7.38 -1.93 7.40
N HIS A 461 7.75 -1.75 6.13
CA HIS A 461 8.93 -0.98 5.73
C HIS A 461 8.79 0.54 5.88
N ALA A 462 7.61 1.03 6.23
CA ALA A 462 7.27 2.44 6.21
C ALA A 462 6.99 2.95 7.64
N PRO A 463 8.04 3.34 8.40
CA PRO A 463 7.91 4.02 9.67
C PRO A 463 7.04 5.28 9.54
N VAL A 464 6.29 5.62 10.57
CA VAL A 464 5.58 6.89 10.65
C VAL A 464 6.57 8.00 11.04
N GLY A 465 6.56 9.11 10.29
CA GLY A 465 7.51 10.21 10.43
C GLY A 465 7.16 11.40 9.53
N ILE A 466 7.98 12.46 9.59
CA ILE A 466 7.83 13.62 8.71
C ILE A 466 8.74 13.44 7.49
N TYR A 467 8.14 13.48 6.30
CA TYR A 467 8.82 13.26 5.03
C TYR A 467 8.62 14.45 4.08
N GLU A 468 9.61 14.69 3.24
CA GLU A 468 9.59 15.71 2.18
C GLU A 468 9.90 15.03 0.84
N THR A 469 9.14 15.38 -0.20
CA THR A 469 9.27 14.82 -1.55
C THR A 469 8.71 15.80 -2.58
N THR A 470 8.68 15.39 -3.85
CA THR A 470 8.00 16.10 -4.93
C THR A 470 6.87 15.25 -5.51
N VAL A 471 5.93 15.87 -6.21
CA VAL A 471 4.88 15.15 -6.96
C VAL A 471 5.53 14.18 -7.97
N GLU A 472 6.61 14.61 -8.61
CA GLU A 472 7.37 13.79 -9.54
C GLU A 472 8.02 12.56 -8.87
N ASP A 473 8.59 12.72 -7.67
CA ASP A 473 9.24 11.63 -6.93
C ASP A 473 8.25 10.70 -6.19
N MET A 474 6.97 11.05 -6.15
CA MET A 474 5.92 10.16 -5.63
C MET A 474 5.51 9.07 -6.64
N TYR A 475 5.86 9.21 -7.91
CA TYR A 475 5.62 8.22 -8.95
C TYR A 475 6.52 6.98 -8.77
N GLU A 476 5.91 5.80 -8.66
CA GLU A 476 6.64 4.53 -8.75
C GLU A 476 6.52 3.95 -10.17
N PRO A 477 7.64 3.82 -10.91
CA PRO A 477 7.63 3.45 -12.32
C PRO A 477 7.49 1.94 -12.52
N TYR A 478 6.36 1.37 -12.16
CA TYR A 478 6.03 -0.03 -12.48
C TYR A 478 6.01 -0.24 -14.00
N ILE A 479 6.57 -1.35 -14.50
CA ILE A 479 6.65 -1.63 -15.96
C ILE A 479 5.27 -1.66 -16.60
N TYR A 480 4.32 -2.34 -15.94
CA TYR A 480 2.90 -2.23 -16.24
C TYR A 480 2.29 -1.19 -15.28
N PRO A 481 1.84 -0.01 -15.76
CA PRO A 481 1.31 1.05 -14.91
C PRO A 481 0.08 0.62 -14.12
N GLN A 482 0.08 0.95 -12.83
CA GLN A 482 -0.97 0.62 -11.85
C GLN A 482 -1.08 1.77 -10.85
N ASP A 483 -2.12 1.77 -10.02
CA ASP A 483 -2.24 2.75 -8.93
C ASP A 483 -1.01 2.70 -8.03
N ASN A 484 -0.36 3.85 -7.86
CA ASN A 484 0.95 3.94 -7.22
C ASN A 484 1.11 5.24 -6.44
N GLY A 485 2.16 5.33 -5.65
CA GLY A 485 2.56 6.53 -4.91
C GLY A 485 1.74 6.78 -3.65
N GLU A 486 0.91 5.84 -3.21
CA GLU A 486 0.07 5.99 -2.02
C GLU A 486 0.90 6.16 -0.74
N ARG A 487 0.45 7.04 0.17
CA ARG A 487 0.98 7.20 1.52
C ARG A 487 -0.17 7.10 2.50
N THR A 488 -0.10 6.15 3.44
CA THR A 488 -1.20 5.89 4.40
C THR A 488 -0.89 6.41 5.80
N GLU A 489 -1.94 6.43 6.64
CA GLU A 489 -1.90 6.88 8.04
C GLU A 489 -1.35 8.31 8.19
N VAL A 490 -1.71 9.17 7.24
CA VAL A 490 -1.26 10.56 7.15
C VAL A 490 -2.13 11.42 8.06
N LYS A 491 -1.47 12.14 8.98
CA LYS A 491 -2.11 13.07 9.92
C LYS A 491 -2.17 14.49 9.40
N TRP A 492 -1.16 14.89 8.63
CA TRP A 492 -1.22 16.10 7.82
C TRP A 492 -0.31 16.00 6.61
N LEU A 493 -0.64 16.72 5.55
CA LEU A 493 0.24 16.95 4.41
C LEU A 493 0.19 18.42 3.99
N SER A 494 1.22 18.91 3.31
CA SER A 494 1.23 20.19 2.62
C SER A 494 1.76 20.01 1.22
N ILE A 495 1.13 20.69 0.26
CA ILE A 495 1.56 20.75 -1.12
C ILE A 495 1.73 22.21 -1.53
N THR A 496 2.94 22.59 -1.91
CA THR A 496 3.35 23.99 -2.09
C THR A 496 4.13 24.19 -3.37
N ASN A 497 4.18 25.43 -3.84
CA ASN A 497 5.07 25.85 -4.91
C ASN A 497 6.43 26.31 -4.36
N ASP A 498 7.33 26.72 -5.26
CA ASP A 498 8.67 27.20 -4.89
C ASP A 498 8.70 28.43 -3.96
N LYS A 499 7.61 29.19 -3.89
CA LYS A 499 7.47 30.36 -3.01
C LYS A 499 6.91 30.01 -1.63
N GLY A 500 6.66 28.73 -1.35
CA GLY A 500 6.06 28.26 -0.11
C GLY A 500 4.55 28.49 -0.01
N LYS A 501 3.90 28.94 -1.10
CA LYS A 501 2.45 29.09 -1.18
C LYS A 501 1.81 27.77 -1.57
N GLY A 502 0.70 27.42 -0.94
CA GLY A 502 0.02 26.16 -1.22
C GLY A 502 -1.06 25.84 -0.20
N LEU A 503 -1.37 24.55 -0.07
CA LEU A 503 -2.38 24.04 0.84
C LEU A 503 -1.75 23.11 1.87
N LYS A 504 -2.22 23.18 3.11
CA LYS A 504 -1.96 22.20 4.15
C LYS A 504 -3.26 21.52 4.55
N ILE A 505 -3.27 20.20 4.59
CA ILE A 505 -4.41 19.37 4.93
C ILE A 505 -4.12 18.70 6.27
N TYR A 506 -5.02 18.83 7.23
CA TYR A 506 -4.98 18.12 8.50
C TYR A 506 -6.10 17.09 8.54
N ALA A 507 -5.76 15.84 8.83
CA ALA A 507 -6.74 14.79 9.06
C ALA A 507 -7.32 14.91 10.47
N ASP A 508 -8.63 14.67 10.63
CA ASP A 508 -9.23 14.59 11.97
C ASP A 508 -8.85 13.27 12.69
N ASP A 509 -8.50 12.24 11.92
CA ASP A 509 -7.90 10.99 12.41
C ASP A 509 -6.68 10.65 11.54
N LYS A 510 -6.91 9.98 10.41
CA LYS A 510 -5.89 9.60 9.42
C LYS A 510 -6.48 9.58 8.02
N LEU A 511 -5.64 9.87 7.03
CA LEU A 511 -5.96 9.77 5.61
C LEU A 511 -4.93 8.90 4.90
N ALA A 512 -5.22 8.56 3.65
CA ALA A 512 -4.22 8.24 2.65
C ALA A 512 -4.20 9.32 1.56
N PHE A 513 -3.06 9.49 0.90
CA PHE A 513 -3.00 10.35 -0.28
C PHE A 513 -1.98 9.87 -1.29
N ASN A 514 -2.20 10.26 -2.54
CA ASN A 514 -1.19 10.28 -3.59
C ASN A 514 -1.28 11.59 -4.39
N ALA A 515 -0.20 11.94 -5.07
CA ALA A 515 -0.16 13.10 -5.95
C ALA A 515 0.60 12.76 -7.23
N HIS A 516 0.01 13.09 -8.38
CA HIS A 516 0.57 12.78 -9.70
C HIS A 516 0.37 13.92 -10.69
N ASN A 517 1.14 13.93 -11.79
CA ASN A 517 0.94 14.85 -12.91
C ASN A 517 0.01 14.32 -14.00
N TYR A 518 -0.70 13.22 -13.72
CA TYR A 518 -1.66 12.57 -14.60
C TYR A 518 -2.90 12.16 -13.80
N THR A 519 -4.02 11.89 -14.50
CA THR A 519 -5.27 11.46 -13.88
C THR A 519 -5.29 9.96 -13.59
N VAL A 520 -6.21 9.53 -12.72
CA VAL A 520 -6.49 8.10 -12.48
C VAL A 520 -6.96 7.38 -13.76
N ASP A 521 -7.71 8.07 -14.63
CA ASP A 521 -8.19 7.51 -15.90
C ASP A 521 -7.05 7.35 -16.93
N ALA A 522 -6.12 8.31 -17.00
CA ALA A 522 -4.90 8.18 -17.80
C ALA A 522 -4.06 6.99 -17.31
N LEU A 523 -3.86 6.87 -15.99
CA LEU A 523 -3.14 5.75 -15.38
C LEU A 523 -3.77 4.40 -15.68
N TYR A 524 -5.10 4.30 -15.59
CA TYR A 524 -5.83 3.06 -15.87
C TYR A 524 -5.76 2.62 -17.35
N LYS A 525 -5.58 3.56 -18.28
CA LYS A 525 -5.51 3.28 -19.73
C LYS A 525 -4.10 2.95 -20.22
N ALA A 526 -3.07 3.30 -19.45
CA ALA A 526 -1.69 3.05 -19.80
C ALA A 526 -1.37 1.55 -19.72
N HIS A 527 -0.53 1.07 -20.63
CA HIS A 527 -0.01 -0.29 -20.63
C HIS A 527 1.49 -0.32 -20.40
N HIS A 528 2.19 0.73 -20.82
CA HIS A 528 3.61 0.94 -20.58
C HIS A 528 3.86 2.29 -19.90
N GLN A 529 5.00 2.43 -19.24
CA GLN A 529 5.40 3.67 -18.53
C GLN A 529 5.35 4.89 -19.47
N GLU A 530 5.81 4.70 -20.70
CA GLU A 530 5.89 5.74 -21.72
C GLU A 530 4.52 6.18 -22.26
N ASP A 531 3.42 5.49 -21.93
CA ASP A 531 2.06 5.92 -22.25
C ASP A 531 1.57 7.05 -21.30
N LEU A 532 2.25 7.28 -20.17
CA LEU A 532 1.92 8.32 -19.20
C LEU A 532 2.61 9.64 -19.55
N GLU A 533 1.81 10.65 -19.84
CA GLU A 533 2.28 12.01 -20.12
C GLU A 533 1.98 12.96 -18.95
N ASP A 534 2.86 13.95 -18.74
CA ASP A 534 2.58 15.07 -17.83
C ASP A 534 1.41 15.91 -18.40
N MET A 535 0.30 15.93 -17.69
CA MET A 535 -0.93 16.62 -18.10
C MET A 535 -1.01 18.07 -17.63
N ASN A 536 0.14 18.67 -17.24
CA ASN A 536 0.27 20.05 -16.76
C ASN A 536 -0.72 20.37 -15.63
N THR A 537 -0.79 19.45 -14.66
CA THR A 537 -1.65 19.55 -13.47
C THR A 537 -0.96 18.86 -12.30
N THR A 538 -1.38 19.15 -11.08
CA THR A 538 -1.09 18.32 -9.92
C THR A 538 -2.41 17.71 -9.45
N VAL A 539 -2.61 16.42 -9.71
CA VAL A 539 -3.77 15.66 -9.25
C VAL A 539 -3.46 15.15 -7.84
N LEU A 540 -4.12 15.70 -6.83
CA LEU A 540 -4.03 15.25 -5.44
C LEU A 540 -5.26 14.40 -5.12
N THR A 541 -5.04 13.15 -4.71
CA THR A 541 -6.11 12.28 -4.20
C THR A 541 -6.01 12.19 -2.69
N ILE A 542 -7.12 12.43 -1.98
CA ILE A 542 -7.22 12.39 -0.52
C ILE A 542 -8.24 11.32 -0.14
N ASP A 543 -7.77 10.16 0.31
CA ASP A 543 -8.62 9.03 0.64
C ASP A 543 -8.87 8.93 2.14
N GLY A 544 -10.13 8.72 2.51
CA GLY A 544 -10.48 8.29 3.86
C GLY A 544 -10.17 6.82 4.08
N VAL A 545 -10.34 6.00 3.02
CA VAL A 545 -10.03 4.57 3.03
C VAL A 545 -9.49 4.13 1.68
N ILE A 546 -8.54 3.21 1.72
CA ILE A 546 -8.04 2.50 0.55
C ILE A 546 -7.98 1.00 0.87
N ARG A 547 -8.26 0.16 -0.13
CA ARG A 547 -8.17 -1.29 0.01
C ARG A 547 -6.71 -1.74 0.02
N GLY A 548 -6.40 -2.79 0.78
CA GLY A 548 -5.11 -3.47 0.72
C GLY A 548 -4.77 -4.01 -0.68
N THR A 549 -3.52 -4.41 -0.86
CA THR A 549 -2.97 -4.95 -2.10
C THR A 549 -3.26 -6.43 -2.27
N GLY A 550 -3.21 -7.21 -1.17
CA GLY A 550 -3.23 -8.66 -1.25
C GLY A 550 -2.10 -9.23 -2.13
N THR A 551 -2.32 -10.41 -2.68
CA THR A 551 -1.35 -11.13 -3.55
C THR A 551 -2.06 -11.82 -4.72
N GLY A 552 -3.21 -11.27 -5.12
CA GLY A 552 -4.27 -11.94 -5.86
C GLY A 552 -3.94 -12.35 -7.29
N SER A 553 -2.77 -12.01 -7.84
CA SER A 553 -2.34 -12.49 -9.15
C SER A 553 -2.21 -14.02 -9.18
N CYS A 554 -1.64 -14.61 -8.11
CA CYS A 554 -1.56 -16.05 -7.90
C CYS A 554 -2.01 -16.47 -6.48
N GLY A 555 -1.73 -15.63 -5.48
CA GLY A 555 -1.99 -15.90 -4.08
C GLY A 555 -3.30 -15.37 -3.54
N PRO A 556 -3.52 -15.39 -2.21
CA PRO A 556 -4.75 -14.91 -1.60
C PRO A 556 -5.10 -13.48 -1.99
N ASP A 557 -6.41 -13.21 -1.98
CA ASP A 557 -6.91 -11.85 -1.99
C ASP A 557 -6.57 -11.15 -0.66
N THR A 558 -6.77 -9.83 -0.61
CA THR A 558 -6.63 -9.00 0.59
C THR A 558 -7.39 -9.58 1.79
N LEU A 559 -6.76 -9.54 2.97
CA LEU A 559 -7.36 -10.04 4.19
C LEU A 559 -8.60 -9.21 4.60
N PRO A 560 -9.62 -9.82 5.25
CA PRO A 560 -10.88 -9.15 5.57
C PRO A 560 -10.76 -7.80 6.32
N GLU A 561 -9.75 -7.65 7.17
CA GLU A 561 -9.44 -6.44 7.94
C GLU A 561 -8.97 -5.25 7.08
N TYR A 562 -8.52 -5.52 5.85
CA TYR A 562 -8.03 -4.52 4.89
C TYR A 562 -8.98 -4.34 3.69
N LEU A 563 -10.18 -4.93 3.75
CA LEU A 563 -11.25 -4.70 2.79
C LEU A 563 -12.11 -3.50 3.19
N ILE A 564 -12.73 -2.86 2.21
CA ILE A 564 -13.70 -1.79 2.47
C ILE A 564 -15.11 -2.40 2.55
N ASN A 565 -15.99 -1.81 3.37
CA ASN A 565 -17.38 -2.24 3.45
C ASN A 565 -18.32 -1.05 3.28
N ALA A 566 -18.64 -0.73 2.02
CA ALA A 566 -19.52 0.38 1.65
C ALA A 566 -20.95 0.25 2.18
N SER A 567 -21.43 -0.97 2.51
CA SER A 567 -22.74 -1.16 3.15
C SER A 567 -22.79 -0.75 4.63
N LYS A 568 -21.64 -0.68 5.32
CA LYS A 568 -21.58 -0.17 6.70
C LYS A 568 -21.51 1.36 6.77
N GLY A 569 -21.40 2.03 5.62
CA GLY A 569 -21.08 3.44 5.54
C GLY A 569 -19.58 3.66 5.74
N VAL A 570 -19.02 4.60 4.98
CA VAL A 570 -17.63 5.02 5.10
C VAL A 570 -17.63 6.53 5.25
N LYS A 571 -16.92 7.05 6.26
CA LYS A 571 -16.82 8.48 6.50
C LYS A 571 -15.41 8.89 6.85
N PHE A 572 -15.03 10.10 6.47
CA PHE A 572 -13.78 10.72 6.86
C PHE A 572 -13.91 12.23 6.82
N SER A 573 -13.01 12.93 7.49
CA SER A 573 -12.96 14.38 7.53
C SER A 573 -11.55 14.91 7.69
N PHE A 574 -11.35 16.12 7.20
CA PHE A 574 -10.07 16.82 7.18
C PHE A 574 -10.29 18.32 6.97
N THR A 575 -9.29 19.13 7.30
CA THR A 575 -9.32 20.58 7.09
C THR A 575 -8.21 21.03 6.16
N ILE A 576 -8.56 21.87 5.18
CA ILE A 576 -7.64 22.50 4.25
C ILE A 576 -7.35 23.94 4.72
N LEU A 577 -6.07 24.25 4.94
CA LEU A 577 -5.58 25.59 5.25
C LEU A 577 -4.71 26.12 4.10
N PRO A 578 -4.92 27.37 3.66
CA PRO A 578 -4.00 28.02 2.72
C PRO A 578 -2.72 28.48 3.46
N LEU A 579 -1.56 28.32 2.81
CA LEU A 579 -0.23 28.75 3.28
C LEU A 579 0.27 30.00 2.52
#